data_AF-A0A6P0RIQ8-F1
#
_entry.id   AF-A0A6P0RIQ8-F1
#
_cell.length_a   1.000
_cell.length_b   1.000
_cell.length_c   1.000
_cell.angle_alpha   90.00
_cell.angle_beta   90.00
_cell.angle_gamma   90.00
#
_symmetry.space_group_name_H-M   'P 1'
#
loop_
_entity.id
_entity.type
_entity.pdbx_description
1 polymer ?
#
loop_
_entity_poly.entity_id
_entity_poly.type
_entity_poly.pdbx_seq_one_letter_code
_entity_poly.pdbx_strand_id
1 'polypeptide(L)'
;MRDAIEEIFNEMKNQGVSFNKIRPELKKIVLQNLKRRNPDKVFQKVVDISVDIITVGFDKEELFYGNIDAQKIKTTTKEYGFSAKTKTDSSDLLTVKTNRNDLAHGIKSFAEVGKDKSADELIKIKNKVVKYLRQILENIQIYIDNQEYLDSTNTP
;
A
#
# COMPACT_ATOMS: atom_id res chain seq x y z
N MET A 1 -0.11 5.16 3.58
CA MET A 1 0.11 4.06 2.61
C MET A 1 -1.19 3.66 1.93
N ARG A 2 -2.32 3.48 2.64
CA ARG A 2 -3.64 3.33 1.99
C ARG A 2 -3.90 4.46 0.98
N ASP A 3 -3.71 5.70 1.42
CA ASP A 3 -3.92 6.88 0.57
C ASP A 3 -2.94 6.91 -0.62
N ALA A 4 -1.68 6.50 -0.41
CA ALA A 4 -0.71 6.42 -1.49
C ALA A 4 -1.07 5.36 -2.55
N ILE A 5 -1.69 4.24 -2.14
CA ILE A 5 -2.19 3.23 -3.08
C ILE A 5 -3.46 3.72 -3.76
N GLU A 6 -4.37 4.36 -3.02
CA GLU A 6 -5.55 5.02 -3.59
C GLU A 6 -5.15 6.01 -4.68
N GLU A 7 -4.04 6.74 -4.48
CA GLU A 7 -3.54 7.69 -5.47
C GLU A 7 -3.13 7.04 -6.79
N ILE A 8 -2.62 5.79 -6.77
CA ILE A 8 -2.35 5.03 -7.99
C ILE A 8 -3.66 4.83 -8.79
N PHE A 9 -4.77 4.49 -8.12
CA PHE A 9 -6.07 4.31 -8.77
C PHE A 9 -6.69 5.63 -9.21
N ASN A 10 -6.53 6.70 -8.41
CA ASN A 10 -6.97 8.04 -8.77
C ASN A 10 -6.26 8.51 -10.04
N GLU A 11 -4.95 8.33 -10.13
CA GLU A 11 -4.17 8.73 -11.31
C GLU A 11 -4.63 7.99 -12.57
N MET A 12 -4.78 6.66 -12.48
CA MET A 12 -5.29 5.86 -13.61
C MET A 12 -6.68 6.32 -14.05
N LYS A 13 -7.56 6.67 -13.10
CA LYS A 13 -8.89 7.19 -13.39
C LYS A 13 -8.84 8.56 -14.06
N ASN A 14 -8.04 9.48 -13.52
CA ASN A 14 -7.89 10.84 -14.03
C ASN A 14 -7.34 10.85 -15.46
N GLN A 15 -6.42 9.94 -15.77
CA GLN A 15 -5.88 9.77 -17.12
C GLN A 15 -6.77 8.94 -18.07
N GLY A 16 -7.86 8.34 -17.58
CA GLY A 16 -8.70 7.46 -18.39
C GLY A 16 -7.97 6.19 -18.87
N VAL A 17 -7.10 5.62 -18.02
CA VAL A 17 -6.31 4.44 -18.36
C VAL A 17 -7.22 3.23 -18.51
N SER A 18 -7.11 2.55 -19.65
CA SER A 18 -7.82 1.29 -19.89
C SER A 18 -7.16 0.14 -19.12
N PHE A 19 -7.97 -0.75 -18.54
CA PHE A 19 -7.59 -2.03 -17.96
C PHE A 19 -6.69 -2.86 -18.88
N ASN A 20 -6.85 -2.74 -20.20
CA ASN A 20 -6.02 -3.47 -21.15
C ASN A 20 -4.55 -2.99 -21.10
N LYS A 21 -4.31 -1.72 -20.76
CA LYS A 21 -2.98 -1.08 -20.75
C LYS A 21 -2.21 -1.25 -19.45
N ILE A 22 -2.86 -1.65 -18.35
CA ILE A 22 -2.18 -1.81 -17.06
C ILE A 22 -1.45 -3.16 -16.97
N ARG A 23 -0.46 -3.22 -16.07
CA ARG A 23 0.37 -4.41 -15.86
C ARG A 23 -0.44 -5.66 -15.45
N PRO A 24 0.05 -6.87 -15.75
CA PRO A 24 -0.62 -8.12 -15.37
C PRO A 24 -0.87 -8.27 -13.86
N GLU A 25 0.03 -7.81 -13.01
CA GLU A 25 -0.12 -7.88 -11.55
C GLU A 25 -1.30 -7.01 -11.08
N LEU A 26 -1.40 -5.79 -11.61
CA LEU A 26 -2.48 -4.86 -11.28
C LEU A 26 -3.82 -5.31 -11.87
N LYS A 27 -3.83 -5.95 -13.05
CA LYS A 27 -5.03 -6.60 -13.61
C LYS A 27 -5.61 -7.62 -12.63
N LYS A 28 -4.76 -8.46 -12.02
CA LYS A 28 -5.20 -9.45 -11.02
C LYS A 28 -5.85 -8.79 -9.81
N ILE A 29 -5.28 -7.69 -9.31
CA ILE A 29 -5.85 -6.93 -8.19
C ILE A 29 -7.22 -6.37 -8.56
N VAL A 30 -7.34 -5.72 -9.72
CA VAL A 30 -8.61 -5.15 -10.19
C VAL A 30 -9.70 -6.22 -10.27
N LEU A 31 -9.39 -7.39 -10.85
CA LEU A 31 -10.33 -8.50 -10.94
C LEU A 31 -10.71 -9.08 -9.58
N GLN A 32 -9.75 -9.19 -8.65
CA GLN A 32 -10.02 -9.65 -7.29
C GLN A 32 -10.91 -8.68 -6.51
N ASN A 33 -10.68 -7.37 -6.67
CA ASN A 33 -11.50 -6.33 -6.08
C ASN A 33 -12.92 -6.37 -6.62
N LEU A 34 -13.08 -6.49 -7.94
CA LEU A 34 -14.38 -6.57 -8.61
C LEU A 34 -15.19 -7.80 -8.16
N LYS A 35 -14.54 -8.96 -8.03
CA LYS A 35 -15.18 -10.23 -7.60
C LYS A 35 -15.91 -10.11 -6.27
N ARG A 36 -15.52 -9.18 -5.40
CA ARG A 36 -16.12 -8.96 -4.07
C ARG A 36 -17.30 -7.99 -4.10
N ARG A 37 -17.67 -7.44 -5.26
CA ARG A 37 -18.72 -6.43 -5.39
C ARG A 37 -20.02 -7.03 -5.89
N ASN A 38 -21.13 -6.39 -5.49
CA ASN A 38 -22.45 -6.72 -6.01
C ASN A 38 -22.54 -6.29 -7.49
N PRO A 39 -22.94 -7.19 -8.42
CA PRO A 39 -23.00 -6.87 -9.84
C PRO A 39 -23.90 -5.69 -10.20
N ASP A 40 -25.07 -5.55 -9.57
CA ASP A 40 -26.01 -4.45 -9.86
C ASP A 40 -25.41 -3.09 -9.50
N LYS A 41 -24.70 -3.01 -8.36
CA LYS A 41 -24.00 -1.78 -7.94
C LYS A 41 -22.82 -1.45 -8.84
N VAL A 42 -22.17 -2.44 -9.42
CA VAL A 42 -21.11 -2.24 -10.42
C VAL A 42 -21.73 -1.72 -11.71
N PHE A 43 -22.77 -2.39 -12.22
CA PHE A 43 -23.44 -2.03 -13.46
C PHE A 43 -23.95 -0.58 -13.45
N GLN A 44 -24.47 -0.10 -12.32
CA GLN A 44 -24.92 1.29 -12.17
C GLN A 44 -23.81 2.34 -12.25
N LYS A 45 -22.54 1.96 -12.00
CA LYS A 45 -21.40 2.89 -11.95
C LYS A 45 -20.52 2.82 -13.19
N VAL A 46 -20.66 1.78 -14.01
CA VAL A 46 -19.84 1.55 -15.19
C VAL A 46 -20.50 2.18 -16.41
N VAL A 47 -19.75 3.04 -17.10
CA VAL A 47 -20.11 3.60 -18.41
C VAL A 47 -19.17 3.03 -19.48
N ASP A 48 -17.86 3.10 -19.25
CA ASP A 48 -16.84 2.44 -20.06
C ASP A 48 -16.16 1.36 -19.21
N ILE A 49 -16.55 0.10 -19.43
CA ILE A 49 -16.00 -1.04 -18.69
C ILE A 49 -14.48 -1.14 -18.81
N SER A 50 -13.90 -0.68 -19.92
CA SER A 50 -12.46 -0.76 -20.12
C SER A 50 -11.71 0.17 -19.17
N VAL A 51 -12.31 1.28 -18.71
CA VAL A 51 -11.70 2.25 -17.80
C VAL A 51 -12.24 2.08 -16.37
N ASP A 52 -13.56 2.05 -16.22
CA ASP A 52 -14.24 2.12 -14.92
C ASP A 52 -13.99 0.90 -14.04
N ILE A 53 -13.72 -0.26 -14.65
CA ILE A 53 -13.42 -1.51 -13.93
C ILE A 53 -12.26 -1.35 -12.95
N ILE A 54 -11.29 -0.48 -13.26
CA ILE A 54 -10.10 -0.22 -12.43
C ILE A 54 -10.50 0.31 -11.05
N THR A 55 -11.50 1.19 -10.98
CA THR A 55 -11.86 1.89 -9.74
C THR A 55 -13.17 1.43 -9.11
N VAL A 56 -14.12 0.90 -9.90
CA VAL A 56 -15.44 0.49 -9.38
C VAL A 56 -15.36 -0.59 -8.30
N GLY A 57 -14.34 -1.43 -8.37
CA GLY A 57 -14.07 -2.48 -7.38
C GLY A 57 -13.20 -2.04 -6.22
N PHE A 58 -12.47 -0.93 -6.34
CA PHE A 58 -11.47 -0.52 -5.36
C PHE A 58 -12.11 0.06 -4.09
N ASP A 59 -11.62 -0.39 -2.93
CA ASP A 59 -11.96 0.16 -1.63
C ASP A 59 -10.69 0.23 -0.77
N LYS A 60 -10.27 1.45 -0.42
CA LYS A 60 -9.03 1.65 0.35
C LYS A 60 -9.11 1.10 1.77
N GLU A 61 -10.30 0.98 2.34
CA GLU A 61 -10.49 0.46 3.69
C GLU A 61 -10.14 -1.03 3.76
N GLU A 62 -10.26 -1.75 2.65
CA GLU A 62 -9.91 -3.17 2.53
C GLU A 62 -8.40 -3.44 2.41
N LEU A 63 -7.55 -2.42 2.22
CA LEU A 63 -6.11 -2.60 1.96
C LEU A 63 -5.33 -3.10 3.18
N PHE A 64 -5.52 -2.49 4.36
CA PHE A 64 -4.77 -2.83 5.57
C PHE A 64 -5.54 -2.54 6.85
N TYR A 65 -5.81 -3.50 7.71
CA TYR A 65 -6.47 -3.27 9.01
C TYR A 65 -5.49 -2.86 10.13
N GLY A 66 -4.72 -1.78 9.93
CA GLY A 66 -3.85 -1.18 10.96
C GLY A 66 -2.56 -1.95 11.32
N ASN A 67 -2.34 -3.14 10.77
CA ASN A 67 -1.20 -4.01 11.07
C ASN A 67 -0.15 -4.03 9.95
N ILE A 68 0.39 -2.86 9.61
CA ILE A 68 1.45 -2.75 8.59
C ILE A 68 2.81 -3.03 9.23
N ASP A 69 3.47 -4.08 8.76
CA ASP A 69 4.88 -4.38 9.05
C ASP A 69 5.68 -4.51 7.75
N ALA A 70 6.98 -4.78 7.88
CA ALA A 70 7.90 -4.84 6.75
C ALA A 70 7.54 -5.93 5.74
N GLN A 71 7.01 -7.06 6.23
CA GLN A 71 6.58 -8.16 5.38
C GLN A 71 5.34 -7.78 4.59
N LYS A 72 4.34 -7.18 5.24
CA LYS A 72 3.13 -6.71 4.56
C LYS A 72 3.46 -5.67 3.49
N ILE A 73 4.34 -4.72 3.79
CA ILE A 73 4.83 -3.74 2.80
C ILE A 73 5.49 -4.44 1.61
N LYS A 74 6.41 -5.38 1.86
CA LYS A 74 7.12 -6.11 0.79
C LYS A 74 6.19 -6.97 -0.07
N THR A 75 5.12 -7.51 0.50
CA THR A 75 4.10 -8.23 -0.28
C THR A 75 3.31 -7.24 -1.13
N THR A 76 2.84 -6.15 -0.56
CA THR A 76 2.10 -5.11 -1.29
C THR A 76 2.92 -4.49 -2.43
N THR A 77 4.20 -4.17 -2.21
CA THR A 77 5.07 -3.63 -3.28
C THR A 77 5.12 -4.58 -4.48
N LYS A 78 5.13 -5.90 -4.24
CA LYS A 78 5.14 -6.90 -5.31
C LYS A 78 3.79 -7.03 -6.01
N GLU A 79 2.70 -7.00 -5.24
CA GLU A 79 1.34 -7.09 -5.77
C GLU A 79 1.03 -5.90 -6.69
N TYR A 80 1.40 -4.69 -6.27
CA TYR A 80 1.12 -3.46 -7.01
C TYR A 80 2.20 -3.10 -8.03
N GLY A 81 3.42 -3.63 -7.89
CA GLY A 81 4.49 -3.50 -8.87
C GLY A 81 5.46 -2.33 -8.64
N PHE A 82 5.31 -1.55 -7.57
CA PHE A 82 6.23 -0.47 -7.22
C PHE A 82 7.46 -0.96 -6.43
N SER A 83 8.54 -0.17 -6.45
CA SER A 83 9.81 -0.55 -5.84
C SER A 83 9.71 -0.68 -4.30
N ALA A 84 10.30 -1.76 -3.77
CA ALA A 84 10.52 -1.94 -2.33
C ALA A 84 11.91 -1.46 -1.87
N LYS A 85 12.71 -0.89 -2.77
CA LYS A 85 14.13 -0.59 -2.50
C LYS A 85 14.24 0.63 -1.59
N THR A 86 14.91 0.47 -0.46
CA THR A 86 15.14 1.53 0.53
C THR A 86 16.61 1.57 0.92
N LYS A 87 17.11 2.74 1.32
CA LYS A 87 18.45 2.89 1.92
C LYS A 87 18.43 2.60 3.42
N THR A 88 17.24 2.63 4.01
CA THR A 88 17.01 2.35 5.43
C THR A 88 16.41 0.97 5.58
N ASP A 89 16.94 0.17 6.52
CA ASP A 89 16.39 -1.15 6.79
C ASP A 89 15.06 -1.05 7.57
N SER A 90 14.30 -2.14 7.55
CA SER A 90 12.97 -2.23 8.14
C SER A 90 12.92 -3.08 9.42
N SER A 91 14.08 -3.41 10.02
CA SER A 91 14.19 -4.37 11.12
C SER A 91 13.32 -4.00 12.31
N ASP A 92 13.24 -2.70 12.61
CA ASP A 92 12.56 -2.20 13.80
C ASP A 92 11.04 -2.05 13.60
N LEU A 93 10.55 -2.18 12.36
CA LEU A 93 9.14 -1.98 12.05
C LEU A 93 8.26 -3.08 12.68
N LEU A 94 8.75 -4.32 12.72
CA LEU A 94 8.06 -5.42 13.39
C LEU A 94 7.98 -5.17 14.90
N THR A 95 9.10 -4.80 15.53
CA THR A 95 9.14 -4.48 16.95
C THR A 95 8.20 -3.34 17.32
N VAL A 96 8.20 -2.25 16.55
CA VAL A 96 7.29 -1.10 16.77
C VAL A 96 5.82 -1.52 16.62
N LYS A 97 5.49 -2.29 15.58
CA LYS A 97 4.12 -2.78 15.34
C LYS A 97 3.65 -3.69 16.48
N THR A 98 4.48 -4.65 16.91
CA THR A 98 4.14 -5.55 18.02
C THR A 98 3.95 -4.79 19.32
N ASN A 99 4.90 -3.93 19.70
CA ASN A 99 4.79 -3.17 20.95
C ASN A 99 3.59 -2.21 20.95
N ARG A 100 3.28 -1.55 19.82
CA ARG A 100 2.09 -0.71 19.70
C ARG A 100 0.81 -1.52 19.92
N ASN A 101 0.72 -2.72 19.35
CA ASN A 101 -0.44 -3.60 19.52
C ASN A 101 -0.56 -4.09 20.96
N ASP A 102 0.55 -4.54 21.58
CA ASP A 102 0.56 -4.99 22.97
C ASP A 102 0.08 -3.87 23.91
N LEU A 103 0.56 -2.63 23.70
CA LEU A 103 0.14 -1.46 24.48
C LEU A 103 -1.34 -1.11 24.24
N ALA A 104 -1.81 -1.11 22.99
CA ALA A 104 -3.19 -0.75 22.65
C ALA A 104 -4.23 -1.75 23.19
N HIS A 105 -3.86 -3.03 23.28
CA HIS A 105 -4.70 -4.07 23.85
C HIS A 105 -4.49 -4.28 25.36
N GLY A 106 -3.58 -3.53 25.99
CA GLY A 106 -3.26 -3.67 27.41
C GLY A 106 -2.54 -4.97 27.78
N ILE A 107 -1.94 -5.66 26.80
CA ILE A 107 -1.16 -6.89 27.01
C ILE A 107 0.14 -6.56 27.75
N LYS A 108 0.74 -5.40 27.47
CA LYS A 108 1.91 -4.87 28.17
C LYS A 108 1.67 -3.42 28.57
N SER A 109 2.31 -3.01 29.66
CA SER A 109 2.42 -1.61 30.09
C SER A 109 3.58 -0.89 29.39
N PHE A 110 3.56 0.45 29.43
CA PHE A 110 4.68 1.28 28.96
C PHE A 110 5.98 0.99 29.72
N ALA A 111 5.88 0.68 31.02
CA ALA A 111 7.05 0.31 31.83
C ALA A 111 7.69 -0.99 31.33
N GLU A 112 6.89 -2.01 31.01
CA GLU A 112 7.39 -3.29 30.50
C GLU A 112 8.04 -3.16 29.11
N VAL A 113 7.44 -2.39 28.21
CA VAL A 113 8.00 -2.15 26.87
C VAL A 113 9.25 -1.27 26.91
N GLY A 114 9.29 -0.29 27.81
CA GLY A 114 10.37 0.69 27.92
C GLY A 114 11.55 0.27 28.79
N LYS A 115 11.43 -0.76 29.63
CA LYS A 115 12.45 -1.08 30.65
C LYS A 115 13.86 -1.31 30.07
N ASP A 116 13.93 -1.91 28.88
CA ASP A 116 15.18 -2.32 28.22
C ASP A 116 15.60 -1.32 27.12
N LYS A 117 14.97 -0.15 27.04
CA LYS A 117 15.24 0.85 26.01
C LYS A 117 15.36 2.24 26.60
N SER A 118 16.52 2.85 26.38
CA SER A 118 16.72 4.27 26.68
C SER A 118 15.85 5.15 25.78
N ALA A 119 15.57 6.38 26.24
CA ALA A 119 14.83 7.37 25.45
C ALA A 119 15.53 7.64 24.10
N ASP A 120 16.86 7.69 24.08
CA ASP A 120 17.65 7.88 22.86
C ASP A 120 17.50 6.72 21.87
N GLU A 121 17.45 5.48 22.36
CA GLU A 121 17.17 4.32 21.50
C GLU A 121 15.77 4.38 20.90
N LEU A 122 14.75 4.77 21.69
CA LEU A 122 13.39 4.94 21.19
C LEU A 122 13.32 6.02 20.10
N ILE A 123 14.04 7.13 20.28
CA ILE A 123 14.15 8.19 19.27
C ILE A 123 14.83 7.67 17.99
N LYS A 124 15.92 6.90 18.11
CA LYS A 124 16.61 6.28 16.97
C LYS A 124 15.68 5.34 16.21
N ILE A 125 14.97 4.46 16.91
CA ILE A 125 13.98 3.54 16.33
C ILE A 125 12.88 4.32 15.61
N LYS A 126 12.30 5.34 16.25
CA LYS A 126 11.27 6.20 15.66
C LYS A 126 11.76 6.83 14.35
N ASN A 127 12.92 7.47 14.39
CA ASN A 127 13.47 8.17 13.23
C ASN A 127 13.78 7.22 12.07
N LYS A 128 14.32 6.03 12.38
CA LYS A 128 14.59 5.00 11.39
C LYS A 128 13.32 4.46 10.73
N VAL A 129 12.30 4.12 11.53
CA VAL A 129 11.00 3.67 11.02
C VAL A 129 10.32 4.73 10.15
N VAL A 130 10.28 5.99 10.60
CA VAL A 130 9.71 7.10 9.82
C VAL A 130 10.45 7.28 8.50
N LYS A 131 11.79 7.20 8.52
CA LYS A 131 12.62 7.32 7.31
C LYS A 131 12.36 6.17 6.33
N TYR A 132 12.25 4.94 6.81
CA TYR A 132 11.91 3.79 5.97
C TYR A 132 10.54 3.97 5.31
N LEU A 133 9.51 4.32 6.08
CA LEU A 133 8.16 4.51 5.54
C LEU A 133 8.08 5.65 4.52
N ARG A 134 8.83 6.75 4.75
CA ARG A 134 8.95 7.84 3.76
C ARG A 134 9.56 7.37 2.45
N GLN A 135 10.63 6.56 2.48
CA GLN A 135 11.24 6.01 1.26
C GLN A 135 10.27 5.11 0.48
N ILE A 136 9.38 4.37 1.17
CA ILE A 136 8.34 3.61 0.48
C ILE A 136 7.31 4.54 -0.17
N LEU A 137 6.91 5.64 0.47
CA LEU A 137 6.03 6.64 -0.15
C LEU A 137 6.70 7.30 -1.35
N GLU A 138 7.99 7.63 -1.27
CA GLU A 138 8.79 8.15 -2.40
C GLU A 138 8.81 7.15 -3.56
N ASN A 139 8.97 5.86 -3.30
CA ASN A 139 8.91 4.84 -4.35
C ASN A 139 7.54 4.75 -5.02
N ILE A 140 6.44 4.94 -4.27
CA ILE A 140 5.09 5.00 -4.85
C ILE A 140 4.92 6.26 -5.69
N GLN A 141 5.44 7.41 -5.24
CA GLN A 141 5.39 8.64 -6.01
C GLN A 141 6.14 8.49 -7.35
N ILE A 142 7.37 7.96 -7.33
CA ILE A 142 8.16 7.70 -8.55
C ILE A 142 7.39 6.76 -9.50
N TYR A 143 6.75 5.73 -8.96
CA TYR A 143 5.95 4.78 -9.73
C TYR A 143 4.75 5.45 -10.44
N ILE A 144 4.08 6.39 -9.76
CA ILE A 144 2.99 7.19 -10.32
C ILE A 144 3.52 8.15 -11.40
N ASP A 145 4.56 8.92 -11.06
CA ASP A 145 5.15 9.95 -11.94
C ASP A 145 5.65 9.36 -13.26
N ASN A 146 6.26 8.17 -13.21
CA ASN A 146 6.77 7.45 -14.37
C ASN A 146 5.72 6.58 -15.07
N GLN A 147 4.47 6.57 -14.58
CA GLN A 147 3.39 5.71 -15.08
C GLN A 147 3.77 4.23 -15.14
N GLU A 148 4.56 3.76 -14.16
CA GLU A 148 5.06 2.38 -14.10
C GLU A 148 3.94 1.35 -13.87
N TYR A 149 2.69 1.79 -13.66
CA TYR A 149 1.48 0.97 -13.66
C TYR A 149 0.99 0.57 -15.05
N LEU A 150 1.57 1.13 -16.11
CA LEU A 150 1.34 0.68 -17.47
C LEU A 150 2.18 -0.55 -17.78
N ASP A 151 1.60 -1.43 -18.59
CA ASP A 151 2.28 -2.61 -19.11
C ASP A 151 3.24 -2.17 -20.21
N SER A 152 4.55 -2.27 -19.97
CA SER A 152 5.57 -1.82 -20.91
C SER A 152 5.52 -2.54 -22.25
N THR A 153 4.93 -3.74 -22.31
CA THR A 153 4.76 -4.50 -23.56
C THR A 153 3.60 -4.02 -24.42
N ASN A 154 2.72 -3.14 -23.91
CA ASN A 154 1.60 -2.56 -24.65
C ASN A 154 1.91 -1.15 -25.19
N THR A 155 3.15 -0.70 -25.06
CA THR A 155 3.64 0.54 -25.66
C THR A 155 4.04 0.25 -27.10
N PRO A 156 3.47 0.93 -28.11
CA PRO A 156 3.84 0.74 -29.52
C PRO A 156 5.30 1.14 -29.81
#